data_AF-A0A1E7GXI0-F1
#
_entry.id   AF-A0A1E7GXI0-F1
#
_cell.length_a   1.000
_cell.length_b   1.000
_cell.length_c   1.000
_cell.angle_alpha   90.00
_cell.angle_beta   90.00
_cell.angle_gamma   90.00
#
_symmetry.space_group_name_H-M   'P 1'
#
loop_
_entity.id
_entity.type
_entity.pdbx_description
1 polymer ?
#
loop_
_entity_poly.entity_id
_entity_poly.type
_entity_poly.pdbx_seq_one_letter_code
_entity_poly.pdbx_strand_id
1 'polypeptide(L)'
;MKIIIITLLFLMVTLSGCVSTTYTGTYKGGSETITLFDDGTFSVQDGDHGFSGIYEIMDGKLYLKHPLAAVSLRINETGIFDENGRDYIKQ
;
A
#
# COMPACT_ATOMS: atom_id res chain seq x y z
N MET A 1 -16.00 19.49 21.16
CA MET A 1 -16.21 18.03 21.15
C MET A 1 -14.84 17.40 20.90
N LYS A 2 -14.25 16.71 21.88
CA LYS A 2 -12.93 16.08 21.72
C LYS A 2 -13.13 14.78 20.93
N ILE A 3 -12.70 14.76 19.67
CA ILE A 3 -12.70 13.55 18.86
C ILE A 3 -11.51 12.72 19.30
N ILE A 4 -11.80 11.58 19.93
CA ILE A 4 -10.81 10.58 20.32
C ILE A 4 -10.34 9.90 19.03
N ILE A 5 -9.11 10.18 18.62
CA ILE A 5 -8.45 9.51 17.49
C ILE A 5 -8.12 8.09 17.97
N ILE A 6 -8.88 7.10 17.51
CA ILE A 6 -8.55 5.69 17.75
C ILE A 6 -7.49 5.31 16.72
N THR A 7 -6.22 5.50 17.08
CA THR A 7 -5.11 4.88 16.35
C THR A 7 -5.17 3.39 16.61
N LEU A 8 -5.84 2.64 15.73
CA LEU A 8 -5.92 1.19 15.79
C LEU A 8 -4.59 0.60 15.30
N LEU A 9 -3.60 0.51 16.20
CA LEU A 9 -2.35 -0.19 15.95
C LEU A 9 -2.60 -1.70 16.09
N PHE A 10 -2.89 -2.38 14.98
CA PHE A 10 -2.95 -3.84 14.94
C PHE A 10 -1.54 -4.36 14.62
N LEU A 11 -0.85 -4.91 15.62
CA LEU A 11 0.45 -5.56 15.46
C LEU A 11 0.27 -6.89 14.72
N MET A 12 0.41 -6.88 13.40
CA MET A 12 0.52 -8.09 12.59
C MET A 12 1.99 -8.51 12.56
N VAL A 13 2.31 -9.65 13.19
CA VAL A 13 3.63 -10.27 13.08
C VAL A 13 3.69 -10.98 11.74
N THR A 14 4.41 -10.41 10.77
CA THR A 14 4.56 -10.97 9.44
C THR A 14 5.89 -11.69 9.32
N LEU A 15 5.82 -12.95 8.89
CA LEU A 15 6.98 -13.72 8.47
C LEU A 15 7.56 -12.99 7.24
N SER A 16 8.77 -12.45 7.37
CA SER A 16 9.43 -11.66 6.35
C SER A 16 9.74 -12.52 5.12
N GLY A 17 8.75 -12.68 4.23
CA GLY A 17 9.03 -13.01 2.85
C GLY A 17 9.98 -11.94 2.32
N CYS A 18 11.02 -12.33 1.59
CA CYS A 18 12.01 -11.42 1.04
C CYS A 18 11.33 -10.36 0.17
N VAL A 19 10.95 -9.23 0.76
CA VAL A 19 10.28 -8.13 0.07
C VAL A 19 11.36 -7.35 -0.65
N SER A 20 11.23 -7.23 -1.97
CA SER A 20 12.17 -6.48 -2.77
C SER A 20 12.10 -5.00 -2.40
N THR A 21 13.17 -4.50 -1.76
CA THR A 21 13.31 -3.09 -1.35
C THR A 21 13.27 -2.12 -2.54
N THR A 22 13.40 -2.61 -3.77
CA THR A 22 13.31 -1.80 -4.99
C THR A 22 11.96 -1.07 -5.09
N TYR A 23 10.87 -1.68 -4.60
CA TYR A 23 9.52 -1.16 -4.72
C TYR A 23 9.02 -0.47 -3.44
N THR A 24 9.81 -0.42 -2.37
CA THR A 24 9.40 0.27 -1.14
C THR A 24 9.41 1.79 -1.37
N GLY A 25 8.50 2.49 -0.73
CA GLY A 25 8.40 3.95 -0.79
C GLY A 25 6.96 4.45 -0.86
N THR A 26 6.84 5.77 -0.99
CA THR A 26 5.55 6.47 -1.05
C THR A 26 5.21 6.81 -2.49
N TYR A 27 4.02 6.44 -2.93
CA TYR A 27 3.48 6.65 -4.27
C TYR A 27 2.26 7.55 -4.18
N LYS A 28 2.21 8.63 -4.97
CA LYS A 28 1.14 9.62 -4.91
C LYS A 28 0.33 9.66 -6.20
N GLY A 29 -0.99 9.55 -6.09
CA GLY A 29 -1.95 9.64 -7.18
C GLY A 29 -3.11 10.57 -6.80
N GLY A 30 -3.04 11.83 -7.20
CA GLY A 30 -4.03 12.84 -6.80
C GLY A 30 -4.01 13.11 -5.28
N SER A 31 -5.17 12.93 -4.61
CA SER A 31 -5.31 12.99 -3.14
C SER A 31 -4.90 11.70 -2.43
N GLU A 32 -4.81 10.59 -3.16
CA GLU A 32 -4.53 9.28 -2.62
C GLU A 32 -3.02 9.02 -2.55
N THR A 33 -2.58 8.38 -1.48
CA THR A 33 -1.18 8.00 -1.23
C THR A 33 -1.10 6.52 -0.88
N ILE A 34 -0.20 5.79 -1.54
CA ILE A 34 0.12 4.39 -1.24
C ILE A 34 1.54 4.34 -0.69
N THR A 35 1.77 3.70 0.45
CA THR A 35 3.10 3.47 1.00
C THR A 35 3.38 1.98 1.06
N LEU A 36 4.50 1.54 0.48
CA LEU A 36 4.99 0.17 0.55
C LEU A 36 6.20 0.12 1.50
N PHE A 37 6.10 -0.67 2.57
CA PHE A 37 7.12 -0.79 3.61
C PHE A 37 8.03 -2.00 3.36
N ASP A 38 9.27 -1.92 3.82
CA ASP A 38 10.28 -2.98 3.67
C ASP A 38 9.97 -4.27 4.44
N ASP A 39 9.02 -4.21 5.38
CA ASP A 39 8.48 -5.35 6.12
C ASP A 39 7.37 -6.12 5.37
N GLY A 40 7.02 -5.70 4.15
CA GLY A 40 5.98 -6.30 3.34
C GLY A 40 4.56 -5.85 3.67
N THR A 41 4.42 -4.81 4.50
CA THR A 41 3.13 -4.15 4.75
C THR A 41 2.92 -2.97 3.81
N PHE A 42 1.67 -2.57 3.64
CA PHE A 42 1.33 -1.35 2.92
C PHE A 42 0.32 -0.50 3.69
N SER A 43 0.25 0.78 3.33
CA SER A 43 -0.87 1.66 3.69
C SER A 43 -1.39 2.40 2.46
N VAL A 44 -2.70 2.61 2.39
CA VAL A 44 -3.35 3.51 1.44
C VAL A 44 -4.09 4.56 2.24
N GLN A 45 -3.96 5.82 1.85
CA GLN A 45 -4.63 6.97 2.47
C GLN A 45 -5.30 7.80 1.37
N ASP A 46 -6.59 8.05 1.49
CA ASP A 46 -7.35 9.01 0.67
C ASP A 46 -8.16 9.93 1.59
N GLY A 47 -7.67 11.15 1.80
CA GLY A 47 -8.21 12.07 2.81
C GLY A 47 -8.17 11.45 4.21
N ASP A 48 -9.33 11.39 4.87
CA ASP A 48 -9.49 10.82 6.22
C ASP A 48 -9.67 9.29 6.24
N HIS A 49 -9.76 8.65 5.07
CA HIS A 49 -9.92 7.20 4.97
C HIS A 49 -8.57 6.55 4.70
N GLY A 50 -8.31 5.44 5.39
CA GLY A 50 -7.12 4.64 5.13
C GLY A 50 -7.33 3.17 5.44
N PHE A 51 -6.55 2.34 4.77
CA PHE A 51 -6.48 0.90 5.03
C PHE A 51 -5.05 0.42 4.88
N SER A 52 -4.72 -0.69 5.54
CA SER A 52 -3.37 -1.23 5.56
C SER A 52 -3.39 -2.74 5.58
N GLY A 53 -2.39 -3.38 5.01
CA GLY A 53 -2.36 -4.84 4.92
C GLY A 53 -1.00 -5.33 4.48
N ILE A 54 -0.99 -6.50 3.86
CA ILE A 54 0.23 -7.12 3.32
C ILE A 54 0.24 -6.96 1.82
N TYR A 55 1.42 -6.72 1.25
CA TYR A 55 1.59 -6.73 -0.18
C TYR A 55 2.58 -7.80 -0.64
N GLU A 56 2.38 -8.25 -1.87
CA GLU A 56 3.29 -9.12 -2.59
C GLU A 56 3.53 -8.57 -3.98
N ILE A 57 4.73 -8.75 -4.51
CA ILE A 57 5.07 -8.36 -5.88
C ILE A 57 5.48 -9.61 -6.65
N MET A 58 4.73 -9.91 -7.70
CA MET A 58 4.97 -11.06 -8.57
C MET A 58 4.67 -10.67 -10.01
N ASP A 59 5.58 -11.02 -10.93
CA ASP A 59 5.40 -10.82 -12.38
C ASP A 59 5.03 -9.37 -12.79
N GLY A 60 5.65 -8.37 -12.15
CA GLY A 60 5.40 -6.95 -12.41
C GLY A 60 4.04 -6.44 -11.92
N LYS A 61 3.38 -7.20 -11.05
CA LYS A 61 2.12 -6.83 -10.40
C LYS A 61 2.30 -6.70 -8.89
N LEU A 62 1.63 -5.72 -8.32
CA LEU A 62 1.48 -5.49 -6.89
C LEU A 62 0.13 -6.08 -6.45
N TYR A 63 0.17 -7.00 -5.49
CA TYR A 63 -1.02 -7.60 -4.90
C TYR A 63 -1.18 -7.05 -3.48
N LEU A 64 -2.21 -6.25 -3.25
CA LEU A 64 -2.56 -5.71 -1.95
C LEU A 64 -3.60 -6.63 -1.29
N LYS A 65 -3.28 -7.19 -0.13
CA LYS A 65 -4.12 -8.13 0.62
C LYS A 65 -4.55 -7.51 1.94
N HIS A 66 -5.85 -7.30 2.08
CA HIS A 66 -6.53 -6.89 3.31
C HIS A 66 -7.56 -7.97 3.70
N PRO A 67 -7.88 -8.19 4.99
CA PRO A 67 -8.86 -9.20 5.40
C PRO A 67 -10.24 -9.11 4.71
N LEU A 68 -10.62 -7.91 4.27
CA LEU A 68 -11.91 -7.64 3.63
C LEU A 68 -11.85 -7.47 2.11
N ALA A 69 -10.66 -7.32 1.53
CA ALA A 69 -10.49 -7.02 0.11
C ALA A 69 -9.09 -7.38 -0.40
N ALA A 70 -9.00 -7.77 -1.66
CA ALA A 70 -7.72 -7.95 -2.35
C ALA A 70 -7.76 -7.21 -3.69
N VAL A 71 -6.66 -6.55 -4.05
CA VAL A 71 -6.53 -5.78 -5.29
C VAL A 71 -5.20 -6.13 -5.95
N SER A 72 -5.19 -6.21 -7.29
CA SER A 72 -3.96 -6.35 -8.07
C SER A 72 -3.76 -5.12 -8.96
N LEU A 73 -2.59 -4.50 -8.86
CA LEU A 73 -2.19 -3.31 -9.62
C LEU A 73 -0.95 -3.64 -10.45
N ARG A 74 -0.72 -2.92 -11.54
CA ARG A 74 0.60 -2.99 -12.22
C ARG A 74 1.60 -2.15 -11.43
N ILE A 75 2.85 -2.57 -11.40
CA ILE A 75 3.91 -1.84 -10.69
C ILE A 75 5.23 -1.90 -11.45
N ASN A 76 6.01 -0.83 -11.37
CA ASN A 76 7.43 -0.79 -11.71
C ASN A 76 8.20 0.03 -10.65
N GLU A 77 9.48 0.30 -10.89
CA GLU A 77 10.32 1.03 -9.93
C GLU A 77 9.89 2.49 -9.71
N THR A 78 9.12 3.07 -10.64
CA THR A 78 8.75 4.48 -10.65
C THR A 78 7.29 4.74 -10.30
N GLY A 79 6.41 3.73 -10.41
CA GLY A 79 4.99 3.93 -10.20
C GLY A 79 4.14 2.66 -10.05
N ILE A 80 2.93 2.89 -9.57
CA ILE A 80 1.82 1.92 -9.47
C ILE A 80 0.71 2.40 -10.41
N PHE A 81 0.09 1.48 -11.14
CA PHE A 81 -0.91 1.80 -12.16
C PHE A 81 -2.14 0.93 -11.93
N ASP A 82 -3.29 1.59 -11.72
CA ASP A 82 -4.57 0.89 -11.56
C ASP A 82 -5.23 0.55 -12.91
N GLU A 83 -6.30 -0.22 -12.86
CA GLU A 83 -7.05 -0.62 -14.06
C GLU A 83 -7.92 0.51 -14.65
N ASN A 84 -8.15 1.57 -13.88
CA ASN A 84 -8.94 2.74 -14.28
C ASN A 84 -8.07 3.83 -14.96
N GLY A 85 -6.77 3.59 -15.11
CA GLY A 85 -5.83 4.53 -15.71
C GLY A 85 -5.32 5.62 -14.76
N ARG A 86 -5.43 5.40 -13.45
CA ARG A 86 -4.81 6.25 -12.43
C ARG A 86 -3.38 5.77 -12.17
N ASP A 87 -2.48 6.74 -12.19
CA ASP A 87 -1.05 6.52 -11.96
C ASP A 87 -0.65 7.09 -10.60
N TYR A 88 0.10 6.32 -9.83
CA TYR A 88 0.71 6.72 -8.57
C TYR A 88 2.21 6.77 -8.76
N ILE A 89 2.81 7.94 -8.60
CA ILE A 89 4.23 8.15 -8.88
C ILE A 89 5.02 8.17 -7.58
N LYS A 90 6.11 7.40 -7.55
CA LYS A 90 7.03 7.32 -6.42
C LYS A 90 7.61 8.71 -6.10
N GLN A 91 7.57 9.10 -4.84
CA GLN A 91 8.12 10.36 -4.31
C GLN A 91 9.56 10.20 -3.83
#